data_AF-A0A7C5GFY1-F1
#
_entry.id   AF-A0A7C5GFY1-F1
#
_cell.length_a   1.000
_cell.length_b   1.000
_cell.length_c   1.000
_cell.angle_alpha   90.00
_cell.angle_beta   90.00
_cell.angle_gamma   90.00
#
_symmetry.space_group_name_H-M   'P 1'
#
loop_
_entity.id
_entity.type
_entity.pdbx_description
1 polymer ?
#
loop_
_entity_poly.entity_id
_entity_poly.type
_entity_poly.pdbx_seq_one_letter_code
_entity_poly.pdbx_strand_id
1 'polypeptide(L)'
;LFGQSLLRYVFGDVYKLHPRGWSILTMRWGVFFFLLALLNEVIWRNFTTDQWVAFKVWGIMPITIVFSLMQMKILSTYAQDKAPSD
;
A
#
# COMPACT_ATOMS: atom_id res chain seq x y z
N LEU A 1 -1.38 -14.36 18.48
CA LEU A 1 -1.89 -14.81 17.15
C LEU A 1 -2.26 -13.64 16.21
N PHE A 2 -1.61 -12.47 16.33
CA PHE A 2 -1.75 -11.31 15.40
C PHE A 2 -0.36 -10.80 14.98
N GLY A 3 0.54 -11.72 14.64
CA GLY A 3 1.92 -11.42 14.23
C GLY A 3 2.20 -11.63 12.74
N GLN A 4 1.19 -12.00 11.96
CA GLN A 4 1.30 -12.12 10.51
C GLN A 4 0.49 -10.99 9.89
N SER A 5 1.20 -10.01 9.34
CA SER A 5 0.57 -8.94 8.56
C SER A 5 -0.24 -9.57 7.43
N LEU A 6 -1.47 -9.11 7.21
CA LEU A 6 -2.31 -9.54 6.08
C LEU A 6 -1.57 -9.41 4.73
N LEU A 7 -0.68 -8.42 4.66
CA LEU A 7 0.26 -8.23 3.57
C LEU A 7 1.21 -9.42 3.36
N ARG A 8 1.60 -10.16 4.40
CA ARG A 8 2.37 -11.40 4.28
C ARG A 8 1.59 -12.55 3.68
N TYR A 9 0.26 -12.51 3.72
CA TYR A 9 -0.55 -13.49 3.03
C TYR A 9 -0.74 -13.12 1.56
N VAL A 10 -1.01 -11.84 1.26
CA VAL A 10 -1.25 -11.35 -0.11
C VAL A 10 0.04 -11.26 -0.95
N PHE A 11 1.17 -10.89 -0.34
CA PHE A 11 2.48 -10.74 -1.00
C PHE A 11 3.49 -11.81 -0.61
N GLY A 12 3.12 -12.76 0.27
CA GLY A 12 4.03 -13.76 0.84
C GLY A 12 4.67 -14.70 -0.18
N ASP A 13 4.00 -14.92 -1.31
CA ASP A 13 4.53 -15.74 -2.40
C ASP A 13 5.52 -14.97 -3.29
N VAL A 14 5.46 -13.65 -3.31
CA VAL A 14 6.23 -12.84 -4.27
C VAL A 14 7.59 -12.42 -3.71
N TYR A 15 7.73 -12.23 -2.38
CA TYR A 15 8.99 -11.78 -1.79
C TYR A 15 9.30 -12.36 -0.40
N LYS A 16 10.49 -12.96 -0.25
CA LYS A 16 11.11 -13.29 1.04
C LYS A 16 11.60 -12.01 1.75
N LEU A 17 10.67 -11.18 2.22
CA LEU A 17 10.98 -9.94 2.94
C LEU A 17 11.35 -10.20 4.42
N HIS A 18 12.40 -9.51 4.89
CA HIS A 18 12.86 -9.53 6.27
C HIS A 18 11.75 -9.05 7.25
N PRO A 19 11.68 -9.55 8.50
CA PRO A 19 10.63 -9.17 9.47
C PRO A 19 10.46 -7.66 9.70
N ARG A 20 11.54 -6.87 9.63
CA ARG A 20 11.47 -5.39 9.71
C ARG A 20 10.72 -4.76 8.53
N GLY A 21 10.84 -5.32 7.33
CA GLY A 21 10.13 -4.84 6.14
C GLY A 21 8.61 -4.93 6.28
N TRP A 22 8.11 -6.00 6.92
CA TRP A 22 6.68 -6.19 7.15
C TRP A 22 6.03 -5.13 8.05
N SER A 23 6.74 -4.69 9.09
CA SER A 23 6.24 -3.63 9.98
C SER A 23 6.15 -2.28 9.26
N ILE A 24 7.20 -1.92 8.51
CA ILE A 24 7.24 -0.67 7.72
C ILE A 24 6.17 -0.68 6.63
N LEU A 25 5.98 -1.82 5.96
CA LEU A 25 4.95 -1.97 4.94
C LEU A 25 3.56 -1.79 5.54
N THR A 26 3.29 -2.43 6.69
CA THR A 26 2.01 -2.29 7.41
C THR A 26 1.77 -0.84 7.85
N MET A 27 2.79 -0.15 8.37
CA MET A 27 2.72 1.26 8.75
C MET A 27 2.35 2.15 7.55
N ARG A 28 2.99 1.95 6.39
CA ARG A 28 2.70 2.69 5.16
C ARG A 28 1.29 2.43 4.63
N TRP A 29 0.86 1.18 4.67
CA TRP A 29 -0.51 0.82 4.31
C TRP A 29 -1.54 1.46 5.26
N GLY A 30 -1.25 1.50 6.56
CA GLY A 30 -2.07 2.21 7.54
C GLY A 30 -2.20 3.70 7.21
N VAL A 31 -1.09 4.38 6.93
CA VAL A 31 -1.10 5.80 6.52
C VAL A 31 -1.86 6.00 5.21
N PHE A 32 -1.67 5.12 4.22
CA PHE A 32 -2.37 5.18 2.94
C PHE A 32 -3.89 5.05 3.09
N PHE A 33 -4.36 4.07 3.84
CA PHE A 33 -5.78 3.91 4.13
C PHE A 33 -6.36 5.07 4.95
N PHE A 34 -5.58 5.60 5.90
CA PHE A 34 -6.00 6.77 6.68
C PHE A 34 -6.17 8.01 5.79
N LEU A 35 -5.22 8.27 4.89
CA LEU A 35 -5.33 9.36 3.91
C LEU A 35 -6.51 9.16 2.96
N LEU A 36 -6.74 7.93 2.49
CA LEU A 36 -7.91 7.58 1.68
C LEU A 36 -9.22 7.82 2.43
N ALA A 37 -9.30 7.47 3.71
CA ALA A 37 -10.49 7.70 4.53
C ALA A 37 -10.76 9.20 4.67
N LEU A 38 -9.72 9.99 4.95
CA LEU A 38 -9.83 11.44 5.11
C LEU A 38 -10.24 12.12 3.80
N LEU A 39 -9.63 11.71 2.68
CA LEU A 39 -9.98 12.18 1.35
C LEU A 39 -11.40 11.76 0.95
N ASN A 40 -11.80 10.53 1.26
CA ASN A 40 -13.15 10.04 1.02
C ASN A 40 -14.16 10.88 1.81
N GLU A 41 -13.92 11.14 3.09
CA GLU A 41 -14.81 11.97 3.94
C GLU A 41 -14.98 13.38 3.37
N VAL A 42 -13.87 14.02 2.95
CA VAL A 42 -13.91 15.36 2.32
C VAL A 42 -14.73 15.33 1.04
N ILE A 43 -14.51 14.33 0.17
CA ILE A 43 -15.19 14.29 -1.13
C ILE A 43 -16.67 13.99 -0.96
N TRP A 44 -17.02 13.00 -0.15
CA TRP A 44 -18.41 12.66 0.16
C TRP A 44 -19.17 13.85 0.77
N ARG A 45 -18.51 14.68 1.58
CA ARG A 45 -19.16 15.80 2.28
C ARG A 45 -19.31 17.05 1.42
N ASN A 46 -18.41 17.30 0.48
CA ASN A 46 -18.34 18.55 -0.27
C ASN A 46 -18.77 18.43 -1.75
N PHE A 47 -18.80 17.22 -2.33
CA PHE A 47 -19.02 17.02 -3.77
C PHE A 47 -20.29 16.20 -4.06
N THR A 48 -20.81 16.32 -5.29
CA THR A 48 -21.99 15.58 -5.73
C THR A 48 -21.66 14.11 -6.04
N THR A 49 -22.68 13.26 -6.13
CA THR A 49 -22.52 11.82 -6.41
C THR A 49 -21.72 11.55 -7.68
N ASP A 50 -21.93 12.34 -8.74
CA ASP A 50 -21.20 12.19 -10.01
C ASP A 50 -19.71 12.48 -9.85
N GLN A 51 -19.37 13.53 -9.10
CA GLN A 51 -17.97 13.87 -8.78
C GLN A 51 -17.34 12.83 -7.87
N TRP A 52 -18.08 12.29 -6.90
CA TRP A 52 -17.63 11.21 -6.02
C TRP A 52 -17.35 9.90 -6.79
N VAL A 53 -18.25 9.50 -7.70
CA VAL A 53 -18.02 8.33 -8.57
C VAL A 53 -16.84 8.57 -9.50
N ALA A 54 -16.75 9.75 -10.14
CA ALA A 54 -15.62 10.10 -11.00
C ALA A 54 -14.30 10.06 -10.23
N PHE A 55 -14.26 10.57 -8.99
CA PHE A 55 -13.08 10.46 -8.13
C PHE A 55 -12.75 9.02 -7.76
N LYS A 56 -13.74 8.17 -7.51
CA LYS A 56 -13.48 6.75 -7.26
C LYS A 56 -12.88 6.05 -8.48
N VAL A 57 -13.43 6.31 -9.67
CA VAL A 57 -12.97 5.64 -10.90
C VAL A 57 -11.62 6.20 -11.36
N TRP A 58 -11.50 7.52 -11.44
CA TRP A 58 -10.31 8.21 -11.97
C TRP A 58 -9.29 8.62 -10.93
N GLY A 59 -9.65 8.70 -9.65
CA GLY A 59 -8.74 9.04 -8.56
C GLY A 59 -8.13 7.80 -7.89
N ILE A 60 -8.93 6.77 -7.58
CA ILE A 60 -8.39 5.54 -6.94
C ILE A 60 -7.38 4.85 -7.86
N MET A 61 -7.64 4.79 -9.17
CA MET A 61 -6.73 4.15 -10.13
C MET A 61 -5.29 4.72 -10.09
N PRO A 62 -5.05 6.02 -10.34
CA PRO A 62 -3.72 6.60 -10.24
C PRO A 62 -3.16 6.57 -8.83
N ILE A 63 -3.98 6.74 -7.78
CA ILE A 63 -3.55 6.59 -6.39
C ILE A 63 -2.99 5.18 -6.14
N THR A 64 -3.65 4.15 -6.68
CA THR A 64 -3.21 2.74 -6.56
C THR A 64 -1.92 2.50 -7.33
N ILE A 65 -1.77 3.09 -8.52
CA ILE A 65 -0.53 3.00 -9.31
C ILE A 65 0.63 3.67 -8.56
N VAL A 66 0.46 4.92 -8.10
CA VAL A 66 1.48 5.65 -7.34
C VAL A 66 1.85 4.88 -6.07
N PHE A 67 0.86 4.35 -5.36
CA PHE A 67 1.07 3.55 -4.16
C PHE A 67 1.83 2.25 -4.46
N SER A 68 1.52 1.57 -5.57
CA SER A 68 2.23 0.38 -6.03
C SER A 68 3.69 0.68 -6.40
N LEU A 69 3.93 1.75 -7.16
CA LEU A 69 5.29 2.22 -7.49
C LEU A 69 6.10 2.56 -6.23
N MET A 70 5.47 3.23 -5.26
CA MET A 70 6.10 3.62 -4.00
C MET A 70 6.37 2.43 -3.07
N GLN A 71 5.60 1.35 -3.20
CA GLN A 71 5.86 0.06 -2.55
C GLN A 71 7.05 -0.67 -3.18
N MET A 72 7.16 -0.69 -4.51
CA MET A 72 8.29 -1.34 -5.21
C MET A 72 9.65 -0.80 -4.76
N LYS A 73 9.76 0.50 -4.46
CA LYS A 73 11.01 1.11 -3.96
C LYS A 73 11.42 0.61 -2.57
N ILE A 74 10.45 0.29 -1.71
CA ILE A 74 10.74 -0.33 -0.40
C ILE A 74 11.12 -1.79 -0.56
N LEU A 75 10.42 -2.48 -1.47
CA LEU A 75 10.74 -3.84 -1.82
C LEU A 75 12.15 -3.95 -2.37
N SER A 76 12.64 -3.04 -3.21
CA SER A 76 14.04 -3.07 -3.65
C SER A 76 15.05 -2.69 -2.56
N THR A 77 14.68 -1.80 -1.63
CA THR A 77 15.56 -1.36 -0.53
C THR A 77 15.72 -2.42 0.57
N TYR A 78 14.70 -3.26 0.77
CA TYR A 78 14.69 -4.33 1.80
C TYR A 78 14.62 -5.74 1.21
N ALA A 79 14.49 -5.89 -0.11
CA ALA A 79 14.80 -7.14 -0.80
C ALA A 79 16.25 -7.42 -0.49
N GLN A 80 16.48 -8.56 0.15
CA GLN A 80 17.83 -9.03 0.32
C GLN A 80 18.40 -9.22 -1.08
N ASP A 81 19.35 -8.36 -1.43
CA ASP A 81 20.43 -8.73 -2.32
C ASP A 81 21.16 -9.88 -1.62
N LYS A 82 20.62 -11.10 -1.72
CA LYS A 82 21.46 -12.28 -1.61
C LYS A 82 22.20 -12.37 -2.93
N ALA A 83 23.25 -11.57 -3.03
CA ALA A 83 24.39 -11.96 -3.85
C ALA A 83 24.84 -13.36 -3.40
N PRO A 84 25.15 -14.26 -4.34
CA PRO A 84 25.45 -15.66 -4.06
C PRO A 84 26.79 -15.74 -3.34
N SER A 85 26.84 -16.47 -2.24
CA SER A 85 28.12 -16.91 -1.66
C SER A 85 27.95 -18.32 -1.13
N ASP A 86 28.42 -19.24 -1.97
CA ASP A 86 28.81 -20.64 -1.77
C ASP A 86 27.77 -21.68 -1.31
#